data_AF-W6KVD9-F1
#
_entry.id   AF-W6KVD9-F1
#
_cell.length_a   1.000
_cell.length_b   1.000
_cell.length_c   1.000
_cell.angle_alpha   90.00
_cell.angle_beta   90.00
_cell.angle_gamma   90.00
#
_symmetry.space_group_name_H-M   'P 1'
#
loop_
_entity.id
_entity.type
_entity.pdbx_description
1 polymer ?
#
loop_
_entity_poly.entity_id
_entity_poly.type
_entity_poly.pdbx_seq_one_letter_code
_entity_poly.pdbx_strand_id
1 'polypeptide(L)'
;MEYRIVNIRPLSLLIRLAPVGIFTAVHCSGGQWPTNDECLLRASKYGFSLDNFSKKPNCLWTHIFIHFSNEHFLANTLALTYALLEFKNCYLIDSFQGESLRASFQSAIGSSLILLLAGPIGGIGGQMLYNMIQVERPFEKAMAMLKTQLASLPRICHLNLRCFSSAASPSGSLSESYNVVSRTITSTLKSATTFGQSLFLHGAAGIQKMVNRSMLMCGSSAAVCGLAGFNAVYFHNPLSMIFMVIPDAMLLLQDAINHVCASDWDKYMDVLRSLMPRQTVGHAAHVGGFMVGASLGWLLRRLFGPRPASVIAPMKPGMRRAYLFTL
;
A
#
# COMPACT_ATOMS: atom_id res chain seq x y z
N MET A 1 40.90 -30.80 -10.26
CA MET A 1 39.70 -30.06 -9.81
C MET A 1 40.15 -28.80 -9.13
N GLU A 2 39.79 -27.64 -9.64
CA GLU A 2 40.07 -26.35 -8.98
C GLU A 2 38.95 -26.02 -7.99
N TYR A 3 39.33 -25.66 -6.77
CA TYR A 3 38.41 -25.19 -5.74
C TYR A 3 38.63 -23.70 -5.51
N ARG A 4 37.55 -22.92 -5.53
CA ARG A 4 37.55 -21.53 -5.01
C ARG A 4 37.14 -21.57 -3.55
N ILE A 5 38.05 -21.14 -2.66
CA ILE A 5 37.76 -20.99 -1.24
C ILE A 5 36.98 -19.69 -1.04
N VAL A 6 35.78 -19.79 -0.46
CA VAL A 6 34.93 -18.68 -0.06
C VAL A 6 35.09 -18.50 1.46
N ASN A 7 35.81 -17.45 1.87
CA ASN A 7 35.96 -17.10 3.28
C ASN A 7 34.72 -16.35 3.77
N ILE A 8 33.98 -16.99 4.68
CA ILE A 8 32.83 -16.40 5.38
C ILE A 8 33.28 -15.92 6.75
N ARG A 9 33.05 -14.64 7.03
CA ARG A 9 33.28 -14.01 8.34
C ARG A 9 31.95 -13.87 9.09
N PRO A 10 31.63 -14.73 10.08
CA PRO A 10 30.35 -14.71 10.78
C PRO A 10 30.03 -13.34 11.40
N LEU A 11 31.04 -12.66 11.95
CA LEU A 11 30.86 -11.32 12.55
C LEU A 11 30.41 -10.26 11.54
N SER A 12 30.92 -10.32 10.31
CA SER A 12 30.52 -9.39 9.23
C SER A 12 29.06 -9.62 8.83
N LEU A 13 28.64 -10.88 8.77
CA LEU A 13 27.24 -11.24 8.53
C LEU A 13 26.32 -10.77 9.66
N LEU A 14 26.72 -10.97 10.92
CA LEU A 14 25.96 -10.52 12.09
C LEU A 14 25.77 -9.00 12.09
N ILE A 15 26.82 -8.23 11.82
CA ILE A 15 26.74 -6.76 11.74
C ILE A 15 25.77 -6.36 10.62
N ARG A 16 25.85 -7.01 9.46
CA ARG A 16 24.98 -6.72 8.32
C ARG A 16 23.52 -7.03 8.59
N LEU A 17 23.25 -8.09 9.35
CA LEU A 17 21.92 -8.49 9.79
C LEU A 17 21.47 -7.80 11.08
N ALA A 18 22.23 -6.82 11.61
CA ALA A 18 21.84 -6.07 12.79
C ALA A 18 20.41 -5.48 12.72
N PRO A 19 19.92 -4.96 11.57
CA PRO A 19 18.52 -4.49 11.49
C PRO A 19 17.49 -5.59 11.79
N VAL A 20 17.74 -6.84 11.37
CA VAL A 20 16.89 -8.00 11.70
C VAL A 20 16.94 -8.30 13.20
N GLY A 21 18.11 -8.20 13.81
CA GLY A 21 18.29 -8.34 15.26
C GLY A 21 17.48 -7.30 16.02
N ILE A 22 17.52 -6.04 15.59
CA ILE A 22 16.74 -4.94 16.19
C ILE A 22 15.24 -5.21 16.04
N PHE A 23 14.77 -5.63 14.86
CA PHE A 23 13.36 -5.95 14.64
C PHE A 23 12.89 -7.07 15.58
N THR A 24 13.68 -8.14 15.69
CA THR A 24 13.39 -9.25 16.61
C THR A 24 13.39 -8.80 18.07
N ALA A 25 14.36 -7.98 18.48
CA ALA A 25 14.44 -7.49 19.84
C ALA A 25 13.25 -6.60 20.21
N VAL A 26 12.78 -5.75 19.28
CA VAL A 26 11.59 -4.91 19.50
C VAL A 26 10.31 -5.75 19.49
N HIS A 27 10.19 -6.75 18.60
CA HIS A 27 9.05 -7.66 18.58
C HIS A 27 8.89 -8.42 19.91
N CYS A 28 10.03 -8.86 20.46
CA CYS A 28 10.12 -9.57 21.74
C CYS A 28 10.42 -8.64 22.93
N SER A 29 10.08 -7.34 22.87
CA SER A 29 10.47 -6.37 23.92
C SER A 29 9.93 -6.69 25.32
N GLY A 30 8.92 -7.57 25.44
CA GLY A 30 8.41 -8.08 26.69
C GLY A 30 9.21 -9.25 27.28
N GLY A 31 10.35 -9.61 26.70
CA GLY A 31 11.17 -10.76 27.09
C GLY A 31 10.65 -12.11 26.59
N GLN A 32 9.51 -12.13 25.92
CA GLN A 32 8.89 -13.32 25.35
C GLN A 32 8.34 -13.03 23.95
N TRP A 33 8.14 -14.09 23.18
CA TRP A 33 7.47 -14.00 21.88
C TRP A 33 6.00 -13.63 22.08
N PRO A 34 5.49 -12.54 21.46
CA PRO A 34 4.12 -12.09 21.69
C PRO A 34 3.08 -13.04 21.09
N THR A 35 1.88 -13.07 21.65
CA THR A 35 0.73 -13.71 21.02
C THR A 35 0.22 -12.87 19.84
N ASN A 36 -0.58 -13.47 18.94
CA ASN A 36 -1.18 -12.71 17.84
C ASN A 36 -2.13 -11.60 18.34
N ASP A 37 -2.81 -11.83 19.47
CA ASP A 37 -3.68 -10.81 20.08
C ASP A 37 -2.88 -9.64 20.65
N GLU A 38 -1.72 -9.92 21.28
CA GLU A 38 -0.78 -8.88 21.69
C GLU A 38 -0.23 -8.09 20.49
N CYS A 39 0.08 -8.77 19.38
CA CYS A 39 0.51 -8.11 18.14
C CYS A 39 -0.57 -7.18 17.61
N LEU A 40 -1.82 -7.63 17.56
CA LEU A 40 -2.95 -6.83 17.11
C LEU A 40 -3.21 -5.63 18.03
N LEU A 41 -3.08 -5.82 19.36
CA LEU A 41 -3.20 -4.73 20.34
C LEU A 41 -2.07 -3.70 20.20
N ARG A 42 -0.83 -4.14 19.95
CA ARG A 42 0.29 -3.24 19.66
C ARG A 42 0.07 -2.50 18.35
N ALA A 43 -0.42 -3.19 17.32
CA ALA A 43 -0.79 -2.59 16.05
C ALA A 43 -1.90 -1.54 16.21
N SER A 44 -2.93 -1.79 17.01
CA SER A 44 -3.99 -0.79 17.24
C SER A 44 -3.50 0.42 18.03
N LYS A 45 -2.60 0.22 19.00
CA LYS A 45 -2.11 1.27 19.89
C LYS A 45 -1.01 2.13 19.28
N TYR A 46 -0.12 1.53 18.49
CA TYR A 46 1.12 2.15 18.03
C TYR A 46 1.36 2.00 16.52
N GLY A 47 0.53 1.21 15.83
CA GLY A 47 0.55 1.13 14.38
C GLY A 47 0.12 2.44 13.74
N PHE A 48 0.48 2.59 12.46
CA PHE A 48 0.20 3.81 11.74
C PHE A 48 -1.27 3.86 11.33
N SER A 49 -1.94 4.93 11.74
CA SER A 49 -3.18 5.42 11.14
C SER A 49 -3.11 6.94 11.07
N LEU A 50 -3.85 7.56 10.14
CA LEU A 50 -3.90 9.03 10.03
C LEU A 50 -4.37 9.68 11.34
N ASP A 51 -5.30 9.04 12.05
CA ASP A 51 -5.78 9.54 13.35
C ASP A 51 -4.70 9.42 14.43
N ASN A 52 -3.99 8.29 14.50
CA ASN A 52 -2.87 8.09 15.43
C ASN A 52 -1.74 9.06 15.16
N PHE A 53 -1.38 9.29 13.89
CA PHE A 53 -0.32 10.22 13.51
C PHE A 53 -0.67 11.67 13.90
N SER A 54 -1.91 12.09 13.68
CA SER A 54 -2.35 13.45 14.05
C SER A 54 -2.23 13.74 15.55
N LYS A 55 -2.39 12.70 16.38
CA LYS A 55 -2.30 12.78 17.84
C LYS A 55 -0.88 12.54 18.36
N LYS A 56 -0.11 11.68 17.69
CA LYS A 56 1.20 11.18 18.11
C LYS A 56 2.11 11.05 16.88
N PRO A 57 2.81 12.14 16.47
CA PRO A 57 3.68 12.10 15.29
C PRO A 57 4.83 11.10 15.47
N ASN A 58 5.25 10.82 16.70
CA ASN A 58 6.29 9.83 16.99
C ASN A 58 5.91 8.39 16.55
N CYS A 59 4.61 8.09 16.40
CA CYS A 59 4.15 6.81 15.85
C CYS A 59 4.66 6.56 14.42
N LEU A 60 5.03 7.64 13.71
CA LEU A 60 5.72 7.57 12.41
C LEU A 60 7.00 6.74 12.46
N TRP A 61 7.73 6.76 13.56
CA TRP A 61 8.98 6.01 13.67
C TRP A 61 8.76 4.64 14.28
N THR A 62 7.81 4.50 15.20
CA THR A 62 7.57 3.21 15.87
C THR A 62 6.84 2.21 14.99
N HIS A 63 6.01 2.66 14.02
CA HIS A 63 5.22 1.75 13.19
C HIS A 63 6.06 0.83 12.27
N ILE A 64 7.34 1.12 12.05
CA ILE A 64 8.24 0.24 11.29
C ILE A 64 8.55 -1.05 12.04
N PHE A 65 8.34 -1.09 13.36
CA PHE A 65 8.64 -2.24 14.21
C PHE A 65 7.40 -3.04 14.60
N ILE A 66 6.23 -2.69 14.06
CA ILE A 66 4.96 -3.20 14.56
C ILE A 66 4.30 -4.06 13.50
N HIS A 67 3.93 -5.27 13.89
CA HIS A 67 3.38 -6.29 13.02
C HIS A 67 2.03 -6.77 13.55
N PHE A 68 1.11 -7.12 12.65
CA PHE A 68 -0.24 -7.55 13.00
C PHE A 68 -0.32 -8.97 13.56
N SER A 69 0.64 -9.82 13.19
CA SER A 69 0.73 -11.21 13.61
C SER A 69 2.17 -11.68 13.57
N ASN A 70 2.44 -12.81 14.21
CA ASN A 70 3.75 -13.45 14.16
C ASN A 70 4.13 -13.93 12.76
N GLU A 71 3.16 -14.41 11.98
CA GLU A 71 3.37 -14.76 10.57
C GLU A 71 3.79 -13.55 9.75
N HIS A 72 3.12 -12.42 9.99
CA HIS A 72 3.45 -11.16 9.32
C HIS A 72 4.84 -10.65 9.72
N PHE A 73 5.22 -10.79 11.00
CA PHE A 73 6.57 -10.50 11.46
C PHE A 73 7.62 -11.39 10.77
N LEU A 74 7.38 -12.69 10.70
CA LEU A 74 8.30 -13.65 10.08
C LEU A 74 8.49 -13.37 8.59
N ALA A 75 7.40 -13.14 7.85
CA ALA A 75 7.45 -12.80 6.44
C ALA A 75 8.29 -11.53 6.18
N ASN A 76 8.05 -10.47 6.96
CA ASN A 76 8.82 -9.23 6.84
C ASN A 76 10.29 -9.40 7.23
N THR A 77 10.58 -10.23 8.24
CA THR A 77 11.94 -10.50 8.69
C THR A 77 12.74 -11.29 7.64
N LEU A 78 12.11 -12.28 7.00
CA LEU A 78 12.72 -13.02 5.89
C LEU A 78 12.96 -12.12 4.68
N ALA A 79 11.98 -11.30 4.32
CA ALA A 79 12.09 -10.33 3.24
C ALA A 79 13.20 -9.29 3.52
N LEU A 80 13.27 -8.78 4.76
CA LEU A 80 14.32 -7.87 5.21
C LEU A 80 15.70 -8.54 5.13
N THR A 81 15.82 -9.78 5.60
CA THR A 81 17.05 -10.57 5.52
C THR A 81 17.53 -10.66 4.07
N TYR A 82 16.61 -11.01 3.16
CA TYR A 82 16.92 -11.09 1.74
C TYR A 82 17.38 -9.75 1.16
N ALA A 83 16.64 -8.66 1.41
CA ALA A 83 16.98 -7.33 0.92
C ALA A 83 18.32 -6.81 1.49
N LEU A 84 18.64 -7.14 2.75
CA LEU A 84 19.95 -6.83 3.36
C LEU A 84 21.08 -7.64 2.75
N LEU A 85 20.85 -8.91 2.42
CA LEU A 85 21.83 -9.74 1.73
C LEU A 85 22.04 -9.31 0.28
N GLU A 86 21.05 -8.72 -0.38
CA GLU A 86 21.20 -8.14 -1.73
C GLU A 86 21.87 -6.75 -1.70
N PHE A 87 21.79 -6.04 -0.58
CA PHE A 87 22.34 -4.69 -0.44
C PHE A 87 23.83 -4.66 -0.84
N LYS A 88 24.21 -3.83 -1.83
CA LYS A 88 25.58 -3.71 -2.37
C LYS A 88 26.09 -4.89 -3.23
N ASN A 89 25.46 -6.06 -3.24
CA ASN A 89 26.02 -7.27 -3.88
C ASN A 89 25.04 -7.91 -4.87
N CYS A 90 25.52 -8.14 -6.10
CA CYS A 90 24.70 -8.67 -7.19
C CYS A 90 24.34 -10.16 -7.02
N TYR A 91 25.12 -10.90 -6.24
CA TYR A 91 24.85 -12.30 -5.91
C TYR A 91 24.88 -12.49 -4.39
N LEU A 92 23.89 -13.20 -3.86
CA LEU A 92 23.79 -13.58 -2.45
C LEU A 92 25.09 -14.20 -1.91
N ILE A 93 25.74 -15.03 -2.72
CA ILE A 93 26.94 -15.77 -2.31
C ILE A 93 28.17 -14.87 -2.17
N ASP A 94 28.13 -13.67 -2.77
CA ASP A 94 29.21 -12.68 -2.69
C ASP A 94 29.07 -11.81 -1.44
N SER A 95 27.86 -11.71 -0.86
CA SER A 95 27.64 -11.07 0.44
C SER A 95 28.32 -11.75 1.60
N PHE A 96 28.71 -13.01 1.42
CA PHE A 96 29.43 -13.77 2.43
C PHE A 96 30.94 -13.76 2.22
N GLN A 97 31.45 -13.23 1.09
CA GLN A 97 32.87 -13.32 0.73
C GLN A 97 33.67 -12.09 1.18
N GLY A 98 34.57 -12.29 2.16
CA GLY A 98 35.72 -11.41 2.36
C GLY A 98 35.42 -9.94 2.66
N GLU A 99 34.20 -9.58 3.05
CA GLU A 99 33.87 -8.20 3.43
C GLU A 99 34.70 -7.80 4.67
N SER A 100 35.19 -6.55 4.66
CA SER A 100 35.79 -5.96 5.86
C SER A 100 34.68 -5.59 6.85
N LEU A 101 34.96 -5.69 8.16
CA LEU A 101 34.01 -5.29 9.21
C LEU A 101 33.48 -3.86 8.99
N ARG A 102 34.36 -2.94 8.55
CA ARG A 102 34.00 -1.57 8.20
C ARG A 102 32.98 -1.50 7.08
N ALA A 103 33.14 -2.32 6.03
CA ALA A 103 32.19 -2.37 4.92
C ALA A 103 30.83 -2.89 5.37
N SER A 104 30.80 -3.91 6.23
CA SER A 104 29.55 -4.45 6.78
C SER A 104 28.86 -3.45 7.71
N PHE A 105 29.62 -2.70 8.51
CA PHE A 105 29.09 -1.63 9.36
C PHE A 105 28.48 -0.48 8.56
N GLN A 106 29.19 -0.03 7.51
CA GLN A 106 28.65 0.97 6.58
C GLN A 106 27.39 0.47 5.85
N SER A 107 27.37 -0.82 5.48
CA SER A 107 26.21 -1.47 4.88
C SER A 107 25.01 -1.45 5.84
N ALA A 108 25.21 -1.87 7.09
CA ALA A 108 24.17 -1.89 8.12
C ALA A 108 23.62 -0.50 8.44
N ILE A 109 24.48 0.52 8.54
CA ILE A 109 24.05 1.90 8.73
C ILE A 109 23.26 2.38 7.51
N GLY A 110 23.81 2.17 6.30
CA GLY A 110 23.18 2.62 5.06
C GLY A 110 21.80 2.01 4.86
N SER A 111 21.67 0.69 5.03
CA SER A 111 20.39 0.01 4.94
C SER A 111 19.40 0.45 6.02
N SER A 112 19.87 0.67 7.26
CA SER A 112 19.02 1.19 8.35
C SER A 112 18.47 2.58 8.05
N LEU A 113 19.31 3.48 7.52
CA LEU A 113 18.87 4.83 7.12
C LEU A 113 17.82 4.76 6.02
N ILE A 114 17.98 3.88 5.04
CA ILE A 114 16.99 3.70 3.97
C ILE A 114 15.68 3.15 4.52
N LEU A 115 15.72 2.15 5.40
CA LEU A 115 14.52 1.62 6.06
C LEU A 115 13.76 2.72 6.83
N LEU A 116 14.50 3.55 7.58
CA LEU A 116 13.94 4.65 8.35
C LEU A 116 13.35 5.76 7.47
N LEU A 117 13.92 6.04 6.29
CA LEU A 117 13.40 7.08 5.40
C LEU A 117 12.27 6.57 4.52
N ALA A 118 12.48 5.44 3.84
CA ALA A 118 11.56 4.93 2.83
C ALA A 118 10.29 4.33 3.43
N GLY A 119 10.38 3.70 4.61
CA GLY A 119 9.21 3.13 5.29
C GLY A 119 8.14 4.16 5.61
N PRO A 120 8.44 5.18 6.44
CA PRO A 120 7.48 6.21 6.80
C PRO A 120 7.07 7.10 5.63
N ILE A 121 8.01 7.59 4.82
CA ILE A 121 7.70 8.51 3.72
C ILE A 121 6.92 7.79 2.62
N GLY A 122 7.36 6.60 2.23
CA GLY A 122 6.76 5.84 1.13
C GLY A 122 5.49 5.12 1.54
N GLY A 123 5.43 4.57 2.75
CA GLY A 123 4.21 3.94 3.28
C GLY A 123 3.06 4.95 3.39
N ILE A 124 3.33 6.13 3.96
CA ILE A 124 2.31 7.19 4.09
C ILE A 124 2.02 7.84 2.75
N GLY A 125 3.05 8.19 1.98
CA GLY A 125 2.87 8.82 0.67
C GLY A 125 2.07 7.94 -0.29
N GLY A 126 2.40 6.65 -0.37
CA GLY A 126 1.68 5.66 -1.17
C GLY A 126 0.23 5.50 -0.71
N GLN A 127 -0.01 5.45 0.60
CA GLN A 127 -1.36 5.40 1.15
C GLN A 127 -2.17 6.65 0.84
N MET A 128 -1.61 7.84 1.09
CA MET A 128 -2.31 9.09 0.87
C MET A 128 -2.66 9.27 -0.60
N LEU A 129 -1.73 8.93 -1.50
CA LEU A 129 -1.96 8.96 -2.93
C LEU A 129 -3.08 7.99 -3.33
N TYR A 130 -3.06 6.76 -2.81
CA TYR A 130 -4.11 5.77 -3.06
C TYR A 130 -5.47 6.25 -2.55
N ASN A 131 -5.52 6.77 -1.32
CA ASN A 131 -6.72 7.32 -0.72
C ASN A 131 -7.27 8.51 -1.50
N MET A 132 -6.41 9.41 -2.01
CA MET A 132 -6.85 10.52 -2.86
C MET A 132 -7.48 10.01 -4.15
N ILE A 133 -6.82 9.06 -4.84
CA ILE A 133 -7.32 8.48 -6.10
C ILE A 133 -8.66 7.74 -5.89
N GLN A 134 -8.77 6.98 -4.79
CA GLN A 134 -9.96 6.22 -4.41
C GLN A 134 -11.12 7.11 -3.95
N VAL A 135 -10.85 8.24 -3.29
CA VAL A 135 -11.89 9.13 -2.76
C VAL A 135 -12.41 10.11 -3.82
N GLU A 136 -11.55 10.64 -4.70
CA GLU A 136 -11.99 11.64 -5.70
C GLU A 136 -12.72 11.02 -6.91
N ARG A 137 -12.24 9.91 -7.47
CA ARG A 137 -12.71 9.45 -8.81
C ARG A 137 -14.04 8.69 -8.83
N PRO A 138 -14.33 7.75 -7.92
CA PRO A 138 -15.59 7.03 -7.90
C PRO A 138 -16.71 7.89 -7.33
N PHE A 139 -16.41 8.79 -6.39
CA PHE A 139 -17.39 9.67 -5.78
C PHE A 139 -17.93 10.69 -6.78
N GLU A 140 -17.07 11.33 -7.57
CA GLU A 140 -17.51 12.26 -8.63
C GLU A 140 -18.30 11.56 -9.75
N LYS A 141 -17.91 10.35 -10.14
CA LYS A 141 -18.62 9.57 -11.18
C LYS A 141 -19.93 8.97 -10.69
N ALA A 142 -19.97 8.40 -9.48
CA ALA A 142 -21.20 7.96 -8.85
C ALA A 142 -22.15 9.13 -8.61
N MET A 143 -21.63 10.30 -8.22
CA MET A 143 -22.40 11.55 -8.14
C MET A 143 -22.97 11.97 -9.48
N ALA A 144 -22.16 11.93 -10.55
CA ALA A 144 -22.61 12.26 -11.88
C ALA A 144 -23.73 11.32 -12.34
N MET A 145 -23.55 10.00 -12.18
CA MET A 145 -24.53 8.98 -12.59
C MET A 145 -25.81 8.98 -11.76
N LEU A 146 -25.70 9.13 -10.44
CA LEU A 146 -26.83 9.28 -9.53
C LEU A 146 -27.63 10.53 -9.91
N LYS A 147 -26.95 11.64 -10.23
CA LYS A 147 -27.60 12.85 -10.75
C LYS A 147 -28.30 12.62 -12.10
N THR A 148 -27.74 11.81 -13.01
CA THR A 148 -28.40 11.45 -14.28
C THR A 148 -29.61 10.53 -14.11
N GLN A 149 -29.51 9.50 -13.28
CA GLN A 149 -30.61 8.56 -12.98
C GLN A 149 -31.75 9.22 -12.19
N LEU A 150 -31.43 10.16 -11.30
CA LEU A 150 -32.44 10.91 -10.55
C LEU A 150 -33.03 12.08 -11.37
N ALA A 151 -32.31 12.59 -12.36
CA ALA A 151 -32.87 13.53 -13.35
C ALA A 151 -33.83 12.86 -14.34
N SER A 152 -33.78 11.53 -14.52
CA SER A 152 -34.71 10.78 -15.40
C SER A 152 -36.00 10.35 -14.69
N LEU A 153 -36.01 10.24 -13.36
CA LEU A 153 -37.18 9.91 -12.53
C LEU A 153 -38.40 10.82 -12.75
N PRO A 154 -38.27 12.16 -12.84
CA PRO A 154 -39.38 13.05 -13.16
C PRO A 154 -39.99 12.76 -14.55
N ARG A 155 -39.17 12.41 -15.55
CA ARG A 155 -39.64 12.03 -16.88
C ARG A 155 -40.43 10.72 -16.85
N ILE A 156 -39.96 9.73 -16.11
CA ILE A 156 -40.63 8.42 -15.96
C ILE A 156 -41.96 8.58 -15.22
N CYS A 157 -42.00 9.39 -14.15
CA CYS A 157 -43.26 9.72 -13.47
C CYS A 157 -44.23 10.50 -14.38
N HIS A 158 -43.74 11.47 -15.14
CA HIS A 158 -44.58 12.26 -16.06
C HIS A 158 -45.13 11.40 -17.22
N LEU A 159 -44.39 10.40 -17.70
CA LEU A 159 -44.85 9.43 -18.70
C LEU A 159 -45.95 8.51 -18.14
N ASN A 160 -45.78 7.98 -16.93
CA ASN A 160 -46.78 7.14 -16.27
C ASN A 160 -48.06 7.92 -15.92
N LEU A 161 -47.93 9.17 -15.48
CA LEU A 161 -49.06 10.06 -15.20
C LEU A 161 -49.80 10.49 -16.48
N ARG A 162 -49.12 10.58 -17.63
CA ARG A 162 -49.79 10.78 -18.92
C ARG A 162 -50.60 9.55 -19.34
N CYS A 163 -50.05 8.34 -19.21
CA CYS A 163 -50.77 7.11 -19.51
C CYS A 163 -52.05 6.94 -18.66
N PHE A 164 -52.02 7.37 -17.40
CA PHE A 164 -53.22 7.42 -16.56
C PHE A 164 -54.25 8.45 -17.03
N SER A 165 -53.82 9.60 -17.56
CA SER A 165 -54.73 10.62 -18.10
C SER A 165 -55.39 10.20 -19.42
N SER A 166 -54.72 9.39 -20.24
CA SER A 166 -55.29 8.86 -21.48
C SER A 166 -56.42 7.85 -21.25
N ALA A 167 -56.54 7.32 -20.03
CA ALA A 167 -57.58 6.37 -19.63
C ALA A 167 -58.79 7.04 -18.96
N ALA A 168 -58.77 8.36 -18.74
CA ALA A 168 -59.84 9.11 -18.08
C ALA A 168 -60.53 10.09 -19.04
N SER A 169 -61.85 9.93 -19.19
CA SER A 169 -62.72 10.71 -20.08
C SER A 169 -62.74 12.23 -19.79
N PRO A 170 -63.09 13.07 -20.79
CA PRO A 170 -62.82 14.50 -20.77
C PRO A 170 -63.89 15.30 -20.00
N SER A 171 -63.53 15.85 -18.85
CA SER A 171 -64.25 16.98 -18.24
C SER A 171 -63.25 18.05 -17.77
N GLY A 172 -63.49 19.29 -18.19
CA GLY A 172 -62.51 20.39 -18.27
C GLY A 172 -61.94 20.94 -16.96
N SER A 173 -62.27 20.40 -15.78
CA SER A 173 -61.71 20.84 -14.49
C SER A 173 -60.52 20.01 -13.99
N LEU A 174 -60.23 18.88 -14.65
CA LEU A 174 -59.16 17.95 -14.23
C LEU A 174 -57.76 18.45 -14.62
N SER A 175 -57.65 19.24 -15.69
CA SER A 175 -56.38 19.79 -16.22
C SER A 175 -55.63 20.65 -15.20
N GLU A 176 -56.36 21.49 -14.47
CA GLU A 176 -55.78 22.47 -13.55
C GLU A 176 -55.38 21.81 -12.23
N SER A 177 -56.23 20.93 -11.71
CA SER A 177 -55.92 20.04 -10.58
C SER A 177 -54.73 19.11 -10.87
N TYR A 178 -54.62 18.60 -12.10
CA TYR A 178 -53.49 17.78 -12.54
C TYR A 178 -52.17 18.55 -12.53
N ASN A 179 -52.17 19.81 -12.99
CA ASN A 179 -50.97 20.65 -12.99
C ASN A 179 -50.49 20.95 -11.56
N VAL A 180 -51.41 21.16 -10.61
CA VAL A 180 -51.08 21.40 -9.20
C VAL A 180 -50.56 20.12 -8.52
N VAL A 181 -51.21 18.98 -8.74
CA VAL A 181 -50.78 17.69 -8.18
C VAL A 181 -49.45 17.23 -8.78
N SER A 182 -49.27 17.37 -10.10
CA SER A 182 -48.01 17.06 -10.79
C SER A 182 -46.85 17.93 -10.27
N ARG A 183 -47.06 19.24 -10.09
CA ARG A 183 -46.04 20.13 -9.51
C ARG A 183 -45.70 19.77 -8.07
N THR A 184 -46.71 19.43 -7.27
CA THR A 184 -46.52 19.06 -5.86
C THR A 184 -45.77 17.73 -5.74
N ILE A 185 -46.15 16.71 -6.50
CA ILE A 185 -45.46 15.42 -6.54
C ILE A 185 -44.03 15.59 -7.04
N THR A 186 -43.81 16.37 -8.11
CA THR A 186 -42.47 16.63 -8.66
C THR A 186 -41.60 17.38 -7.65
N SER A 187 -42.16 18.34 -6.92
CA SER A 187 -41.48 19.08 -5.84
C SER A 187 -41.09 18.16 -4.68
N THR A 188 -42.02 17.32 -4.21
CA THR A 188 -41.79 16.39 -3.10
C THR A 188 -40.79 15.31 -3.47
N LEU A 189 -40.85 14.76 -4.69
CA LEU A 189 -39.84 13.84 -5.21
C LEU A 189 -38.48 14.50 -5.32
N LYS A 190 -38.41 15.75 -5.79
CA LYS A 190 -37.15 16.50 -5.88
C LYS A 190 -36.55 16.74 -4.48
N SER A 191 -37.36 17.09 -3.48
CA SER A 191 -36.89 17.24 -2.10
C SER A 191 -36.48 15.91 -1.45
N ALA A 192 -37.24 14.83 -1.65
CA ALA A 192 -36.92 13.50 -1.12
C ALA A 192 -35.64 12.93 -1.75
N THR A 193 -35.43 13.17 -3.04
CA THR A 193 -34.21 12.76 -3.75
C THR A 193 -33.01 13.60 -3.33
N THR A 194 -33.17 14.90 -3.13
CA THR A 194 -32.09 15.77 -2.61
C THR A 194 -31.73 15.40 -1.16
N PHE A 195 -32.72 15.05 -0.34
CA PHE A 195 -32.52 14.60 1.03
C PHE A 195 -31.83 13.22 1.10
N GLY A 196 -32.31 12.25 0.31
CA GLY A 196 -31.70 10.93 0.20
C GLY A 196 -30.27 10.98 -0.33
N GLN A 197 -30.00 11.84 -1.32
CA GLN A 197 -28.65 12.16 -1.79
C GLN A 197 -27.81 12.70 -0.63
N SER A 198 -28.26 13.75 0.07
CA SER A 198 -27.49 14.38 1.15
C SER A 198 -27.15 13.41 2.30
N LEU A 199 -28.11 12.58 2.72
CA LEU A 199 -27.95 11.64 3.83
C LEU A 199 -26.99 10.49 3.46
N PHE A 200 -27.15 9.92 2.27
CA PHE A 200 -26.32 8.81 1.80
C PHE A 200 -24.90 9.29 1.44
N LEU A 201 -24.76 10.49 0.87
CA LEU A 201 -23.47 11.11 0.54
C LEU A 201 -22.65 11.43 1.79
N HIS A 202 -23.26 12.08 2.79
CA HIS A 202 -22.57 12.37 4.05
C HIS A 202 -22.29 11.09 4.85
N GLY A 203 -23.19 10.11 4.80
CA GLY A 203 -23.04 8.82 5.46
C GLY A 203 -21.89 8.00 4.87
N ALA A 204 -21.90 7.74 3.56
CA ALA A 204 -20.90 6.90 2.89
C ALA A 204 -19.51 7.57 2.86
N ALA A 205 -19.44 8.87 2.56
CA ALA A 205 -18.17 9.62 2.64
C ALA A 205 -17.66 9.71 4.09
N GLY A 206 -18.56 9.83 5.07
CA GLY A 206 -18.24 9.79 6.49
C GLY A 206 -17.67 8.44 6.94
N ILE A 207 -18.29 7.33 6.50
CA ILE A 207 -17.83 5.97 6.77
C ILE A 207 -16.48 5.72 6.11
N GLN A 208 -16.30 6.04 4.82
CA GLN A 208 -15.02 5.88 4.12
C GLN A 208 -13.91 6.72 4.78
N LYS A 209 -14.23 7.95 5.21
CA LYS A 209 -13.29 8.82 5.94
C LYS A 209 -12.95 8.26 7.32
N MET A 210 -13.90 7.66 8.03
CA MET A 210 -13.64 6.98 9.31
C MET A 210 -12.80 5.72 9.11
N VAL A 211 -13.12 4.89 8.11
CA VAL A 211 -12.40 3.67 7.78
C VAL A 211 -10.97 3.98 7.34
N ASN A 212 -10.76 4.98 6.48
CA ASN A 212 -9.43 5.46 6.09
C ASN A 212 -8.62 6.05 7.25
N ARG A 213 -9.28 6.66 8.23
CA ARG A 213 -8.65 7.14 9.46
C ARG A 213 -8.33 6.04 10.46
N SER A 214 -9.08 4.94 10.41
CA SER A 214 -8.95 3.79 11.33
C SER A 214 -8.05 2.68 10.79
N MET A 215 -7.68 2.77 9.51
CA MET A 215 -6.87 1.75 8.85
C MET A 215 -5.47 1.74 9.45
N LEU A 216 -5.13 0.58 10.03
CA LEU A 216 -3.82 0.33 10.59
C LEU A 216 -2.92 -0.25 9.51
N MET A 217 -1.68 0.25 9.44
CA MET A 217 -0.67 -0.29 8.54
C MET A 217 0.66 -0.58 9.21
N CYS A 218 1.35 -1.55 8.61
CA CYS A 218 2.69 -1.94 9.01
C CYS A 218 3.71 -1.13 8.20
N GLY A 219 4.54 -0.35 8.88
CA GLY A 219 5.61 0.39 8.24
C GLY A 219 6.77 -0.49 7.81
N SER A 220 6.88 -1.68 8.42
CA SER A 220 8.00 -2.58 8.23
C SER A 220 8.09 -3.06 6.78
N SER A 221 6.96 -3.48 6.20
CA SER A 221 6.90 -4.03 4.85
C SER A 221 7.16 -2.96 3.79
N ALA A 222 6.62 -1.75 3.99
CA ALA A 222 6.93 -0.59 3.16
C ALA A 222 8.42 -0.21 3.24
N ALA A 223 9.03 -0.29 4.42
CA ALA A 223 10.47 -0.05 4.60
C ALA A 223 11.30 -1.06 3.81
N VAL A 224 10.97 -2.36 3.90
CA VAL A 224 11.69 -3.41 3.14
C VAL A 224 11.51 -3.20 1.63
N CYS A 225 10.31 -2.84 1.16
CA CYS A 225 10.10 -2.49 -0.24
C CYS A 225 10.92 -1.26 -0.67
N GLY A 226 11.10 -0.28 0.22
CA GLY A 226 12.01 0.84 0.02
C GLY A 226 13.47 0.42 -0.11
N LEU A 227 13.92 -0.52 0.73
CA LEU A 227 15.27 -1.09 0.60
C LEU A 227 15.44 -1.83 -0.73
N ALA A 228 14.42 -2.56 -1.17
CA ALA A 228 14.40 -3.22 -2.48
C ALA A 228 14.48 -2.22 -3.64
N GLY A 229 13.73 -1.11 -3.57
CA GLY A 229 13.81 -0.03 -4.57
C GLY A 229 15.18 0.64 -4.62
N PHE A 230 15.79 0.87 -3.45
CA PHE A 230 17.15 1.39 -3.39
C PHE A 230 18.16 0.42 -4.02
N ASN A 231 18.07 -0.86 -3.71
CA ASN A 231 18.92 -1.90 -4.30
C ASN A 231 18.79 -1.96 -5.82
N ALA A 232 17.57 -1.90 -6.33
CA ALA A 232 17.29 -1.94 -7.76
C ALA A 232 17.93 -0.76 -8.52
N VAL A 233 17.90 0.45 -7.94
CA VAL A 233 18.33 1.67 -8.66
C VAL A 233 19.77 2.08 -8.37
N TYR A 234 20.20 2.01 -7.11
CA TYR A 234 21.54 2.43 -6.70
C TYR A 234 22.58 1.35 -6.97
N PHE A 235 22.24 0.08 -6.71
CA PHE A 235 23.15 -1.06 -6.87
C PHE A 235 22.90 -1.91 -8.11
N HIS A 236 21.81 -1.67 -8.86
CA HIS A 236 21.37 -2.51 -9.98
C HIS A 236 21.09 -3.97 -9.60
N ASN A 237 20.57 -4.17 -8.39
CA ASN A 237 20.18 -5.49 -7.89
C ASN A 237 18.65 -5.53 -7.74
N PRO A 238 17.92 -6.03 -8.76
CA PRO A 238 16.46 -5.97 -8.79
C PRO A 238 15.77 -7.21 -8.22
N LEU A 239 16.48 -8.18 -7.63
CA LEU A 239 15.88 -9.46 -7.23
C LEU A 239 14.84 -9.28 -6.14
N SER A 240 15.13 -8.50 -5.09
CA SER A 240 14.14 -8.18 -4.05
C SER A 240 12.93 -7.45 -4.64
N MET A 241 13.14 -6.53 -5.59
CA MET A 241 12.03 -5.88 -6.30
C MET A 241 11.14 -6.90 -7.02
N ILE A 242 11.73 -7.87 -7.73
CA ILE A 242 10.99 -8.88 -8.48
C ILE A 242 10.09 -9.73 -7.57
N PHE A 243 10.61 -10.19 -6.44
CA PHE A 243 9.86 -11.09 -5.57
C PHE A 243 8.92 -10.37 -4.60
N MET A 244 9.23 -9.12 -4.24
CA MET A 244 8.44 -8.40 -3.24
C MET A 244 7.48 -7.39 -3.85
N VAL A 245 7.93 -6.60 -4.82
CA VAL A 245 7.19 -5.40 -5.26
C VAL A 245 6.37 -5.66 -6.50
N ILE A 246 6.87 -6.48 -7.45
CA ILE A 246 6.12 -6.79 -8.67
C ILE A 246 4.77 -7.44 -8.37
N PRO A 247 4.65 -8.45 -7.47
CA PRO A 247 3.35 -9.04 -7.15
C PRO A 247 2.35 -7.98 -6.65
N ASP A 248 2.78 -7.11 -5.74
CA ASP A 248 1.92 -6.06 -5.17
C ASP A 248 1.53 -5.00 -6.21
N ALA A 249 2.46 -4.63 -7.10
CA ALA A 249 2.18 -3.71 -8.20
C ALA A 249 1.23 -4.32 -9.23
N MET A 250 1.35 -5.62 -9.52
CA MET A 250 0.45 -6.34 -10.41
C MET A 250 -0.95 -6.45 -9.82
N LEU A 251 -1.07 -6.72 -8.52
CA LEU A 251 -2.36 -6.74 -7.82
C LEU A 251 -3.03 -5.37 -7.84
N LEU A 252 -2.28 -4.28 -7.56
CA LEU A 252 -2.81 -2.92 -7.68
C LEU A 252 -3.22 -2.56 -9.10
N LEU A 253 -2.44 -3.00 -10.10
CA LEU A 253 -2.79 -2.78 -11.50
C LEU A 253 -4.03 -3.57 -11.90
N GLN A 254 -4.15 -4.82 -11.45
CA GLN A 254 -5.33 -5.65 -11.66
C GLN A 254 -6.56 -5.00 -11.03
N ASP A 255 -6.46 -4.51 -9.80
CA ASP A 255 -7.53 -3.77 -9.12
C ASP A 255 -7.90 -2.49 -9.89
N ALA A 256 -6.91 -1.74 -10.37
CA ALA A 256 -7.15 -0.54 -11.18
C ALA A 256 -7.84 -0.87 -12.51
N ILE A 257 -7.43 -1.94 -13.21
CA ILE A 257 -8.02 -2.39 -14.47
C ILE A 257 -9.45 -2.87 -14.24
N ASN A 258 -9.67 -3.72 -13.23
CA ASN A 258 -11.00 -4.20 -12.87
C ASN A 258 -11.94 -3.03 -12.57
N HIS A 259 -11.45 -2.03 -11.84
CA HIS A 259 -12.23 -0.84 -11.51
C HIS A 259 -12.55 0.04 -12.74
N VAL A 260 -11.62 0.16 -13.69
CA VAL A 260 -11.85 0.90 -14.95
C VAL A 260 -12.87 0.17 -15.82
N CYS A 261 -12.74 -1.15 -15.96
CA CYS A 261 -13.54 -2.02 -16.81
C CYS A 261 -14.89 -2.44 -16.21
N ALA A 262 -15.13 -2.21 -14.90
CA ALA A 262 -16.39 -2.53 -14.25
C ALA A 262 -17.57 -1.79 -14.90
N SER A 263 -18.68 -2.50 -15.07
CA SER A 263 -19.94 -1.95 -15.56
C SER A 263 -20.51 -0.92 -14.57
N ASP A 264 -21.42 -0.06 -15.01
CA ASP A 264 -21.98 1.05 -14.21
C ASP A 264 -22.62 0.61 -12.87
N TRP A 265 -23.10 -0.63 -12.78
CA TRP A 265 -23.67 -1.22 -11.56
C TRP A 265 -22.64 -1.98 -10.71
N ASP A 266 -21.68 -2.65 -11.36
CA ASP A 266 -20.54 -3.25 -10.69
C ASP A 266 -19.64 -2.17 -10.05
N LYS A 267 -19.54 -0.98 -10.66
CA LYS A 267 -18.86 0.20 -10.08
C LYS A 267 -19.52 0.67 -8.79
N TYR A 268 -20.84 0.58 -8.66
CA TYR A 268 -21.57 0.96 -7.45
C TYR A 268 -21.34 -0.05 -6.32
N MET A 269 -21.35 -1.34 -6.65
CA MET A 269 -20.99 -2.42 -5.72
C MET A 269 -19.49 -2.43 -5.39
N ASP A 270 -18.62 -2.01 -6.30
CA ASP A 270 -17.18 -1.84 -6.09
C ASP A 270 -16.87 -0.65 -5.19
N VAL A 271 -17.67 0.42 -5.20
CA VAL A 271 -17.56 1.49 -4.18
C VAL A 271 -17.95 0.96 -2.79
N LEU A 272 -18.98 0.11 -2.73
CA LEU A 272 -19.39 -0.61 -1.52
C LEU A 272 -18.40 -1.70 -1.08
N ARG A 273 -17.62 -2.28 -1.99
CA ARG A 273 -16.53 -3.22 -1.72
C ARG A 273 -15.18 -2.54 -1.48
N SER A 274 -14.91 -1.37 -2.06
CA SER A 274 -13.71 -0.57 -1.78
C SER A 274 -13.76 0.07 -0.39
N LEU A 275 -14.94 0.05 0.25
CA LEU A 275 -15.14 0.22 1.69
C LEU A 275 -14.54 -0.92 2.54
N MET A 276 -14.15 -2.07 1.95
CA MET A 276 -13.43 -3.18 2.62
C MET A 276 -11.92 -3.09 2.33
N PRO A 277 -11.13 -2.46 3.21
CA PRO A 277 -9.85 -1.86 2.80
C PRO A 277 -8.63 -2.75 2.98
N ARG A 278 -8.83 -4.05 3.18
CA ARG A 278 -7.85 -4.82 3.95
C ARG A 278 -6.58 -5.20 3.19
N GLN A 279 -6.61 -5.24 1.86
CA GLN A 279 -5.48 -5.72 1.05
C GLN A 279 -4.86 -4.64 0.17
N THR A 280 -5.68 -3.81 -0.48
CA THR A 280 -5.21 -2.87 -1.51
C THR A 280 -4.39 -1.70 -0.95
N VAL A 281 -4.69 -1.27 0.27
CA VAL A 281 -3.97 -0.16 0.91
C VAL A 281 -2.56 -0.61 1.37
N GLY A 282 -2.41 -1.87 1.78
CA GLY A 282 -1.11 -2.47 2.09
C GLY A 282 -0.20 -2.51 0.86
N HIS A 283 -0.71 -2.98 -0.28
CA HIS A 283 0.03 -2.99 -1.54
C HIS A 283 0.45 -1.57 -1.97
N ALA A 284 -0.43 -0.58 -1.80
CA ALA A 284 -0.12 0.81 -2.15
C ALA A 284 1.01 1.38 -1.28
N ALA A 285 1.04 1.05 0.01
CA ALA A 285 2.14 1.40 0.89
C ALA A 285 3.46 0.72 0.49
N HIS A 286 3.42 -0.54 0.03
CA HIS A 286 4.60 -1.26 -0.47
C HIS A 286 5.17 -0.59 -1.73
N VAL A 287 4.32 -0.29 -2.72
CA VAL A 287 4.72 0.43 -3.93
C VAL A 287 5.23 1.83 -3.61
N GLY A 288 4.57 2.55 -2.69
CA GLY A 288 5.03 3.85 -2.23
C GLY A 288 6.41 3.79 -1.57
N GLY A 289 6.63 2.80 -0.69
CA GLY A 289 7.93 2.47 -0.10
C GLY A 289 9.00 2.28 -1.15
N PHE A 290 8.73 1.40 -2.13
CA PHE A 290 9.61 1.14 -3.26
C PHE A 290 9.96 2.42 -4.05
N MET A 291 8.96 3.24 -4.40
CA MET A 291 9.18 4.47 -5.17
C MET A 291 10.08 5.46 -4.43
N VAL A 292 9.94 5.61 -3.12
CA VAL A 292 10.81 6.46 -2.31
C VAL A 292 12.23 5.91 -2.27
N GLY A 293 12.37 4.60 -2.05
CA GLY A 293 13.67 3.93 -2.07
C GLY A 293 14.40 4.06 -3.40
N ALA A 294 13.69 3.83 -4.50
CA ALA A 294 14.18 4.00 -5.87
C ALA A 294 14.61 5.45 -6.15
N SER A 295 13.82 6.43 -5.71
CA SER A 295 14.12 7.86 -5.85
C SER A 295 15.36 8.26 -5.07
N LEU A 296 15.51 7.76 -3.83
CA LEU A 296 16.70 7.97 -3.02
C LEU A 296 17.93 7.34 -3.68
N GLY A 297 17.81 6.12 -4.20
CA GLY A 297 18.87 5.46 -4.95
C GLY A 297 19.29 6.24 -6.18
N TRP A 298 18.34 6.74 -6.96
CA TRP A 298 18.62 7.58 -8.12
C TRP A 298 19.36 8.88 -7.74
N LEU A 299 18.89 9.57 -6.69
CA LEU A 299 19.49 10.81 -6.21
C LEU A 299 20.92 10.59 -5.74
N LEU A 300 21.16 9.60 -4.87
CA LEU A 300 22.49 9.32 -4.36
C LEU A 300 23.44 8.89 -5.47
N ARG A 301 22.95 8.16 -6.49
CA ARG A 301 23.76 7.80 -7.66
C ARG A 301 24.15 9.00 -8.50
N ARG A 302 23.28 10.02 -8.60
CA ARG A 302 23.64 11.29 -9.25
C ARG A 302 24.71 12.05 -8.47
N LEU A 303 24.61 12.07 -7.14
CA LEU A 303 25.53 12.82 -6.28
C LEU A 303 26.90 12.15 -6.15
N PHE A 304 26.95 10.82 -6.04
CA PHE A 304 28.17 10.08 -5.77
C PHE A 304 28.70 9.29 -6.98
N GLY A 305 28.03 9.38 -8.13
CA GLY A 305 28.35 8.65 -9.35
C GLY A 305 27.90 7.18 -9.32
N PRO A 306 27.96 6.48 -10.47
CA PRO A 306 27.69 5.05 -10.54
C PRO A 306 28.74 4.29 -9.73
N ARG A 307 28.29 3.49 -8.76
CA ARG A 307 29.18 2.53 -8.12
C ARG A 307 29.52 1.44 -9.15
N PRO A 308 30.79 1.09 -9.38
CA PRO A 308 31.10 -0.04 -10.24
C PRO A 308 30.41 -1.28 -9.65
N ALA A 309 29.68 -2.02 -10.48
CA ALA A 309 29.22 -3.35 -10.10
C ALA A 309 30.44 -4.11 -9.57
N SER A 310 30.27 -4.87 -8.48
CA SER A 310 31.34 -5.74 -8.01
C SER A 310 31.59 -6.79 -9.09
N VAL A 311 32.52 -6.50 -10.01
CA VAL A 311 32.93 -7.41 -11.08
C VAL A 311 33.77 -8.50 -10.41
N ILE A 312 33.09 -9.52 -9.90
CA ILE A 312 33.76 -10.77 -9.60
C ILE A 312 33.98 -11.46 -10.93
N ALA A 313 35.24 -11.80 -11.20
CA ALA A 313 35.62 -12.53 -12.40
C ALA A 313 34.70 -13.76 -12.56
N PRO A 314 34.13 -13.99 -13.75
CA PRO A 314 33.23 -15.12 -13.98
C PRO A 314 33.92 -16.43 -13.60
N MET A 315 33.22 -17.32 -12.87
CA MET A 315 33.74 -18.64 -12.55
C MET A 315 34.07 -19.38 -13.84
N LYS A 316 35.29 -19.93 -13.93
CA LYS A 316 35.65 -20.83 -15.02
C LYS A 316 34.74 -22.08 -14.96
N PRO A 317 34.26 -22.59 -16.11
CA PRO A 317 33.51 -23.83 -16.15
C PRO A 317 34.35 -24.98 -15.55
N GLY A 318 33.78 -25.72 -14.59
CA GLY A 318 34.44 -26.83 -13.89
C GLY A 318 35.05 -26.52 -12.51
N MET A 319 35.03 -25.26 -12.07
CA MET A 319 35.52 -24.87 -10.74
C MET A 319 34.46 -25.15 -9.65
N ARG A 320 34.83 -25.87 -8.58
CA ARG A 320 33.94 -26.14 -7.42
C ARG A 320 34.17 -25.09 -6.32
N ARG A 321 33.16 -24.82 -5.49
CA ARG A 321 33.30 -23.91 -4.32
C ARG A 321 33.56 -24.72 -3.06
N ALA A 322 34.52 -24.29 -2.27
CA ALA A 322 34.72 -24.74 -0.90
C ALA A 322 34.46 -23.55 0.03
N TYR A 323 33.58 -23.70 1.01
CA TYR A 323 33.27 -22.63 1.97
C TYR A 323 34.14 -22.81 3.21
N LEU A 324 34.92 -21.79 3.56
CA LEU A 324 35.76 -21.78 4.76
C LEU A 324 35.20 -20.73 5.71
N PHE A 325 34.83 -21.16 6.91
CA PHE A 325 34.38 -20.26 7.97
C PHE A 325 35.60 -19.83 8.77
N THR A 326 35.95 -18.55 8.70
CA THR A 326 37.05 -17.97 9.49
C THR A 326 36.45 -17.19 10.64
N LEU A 327 36.82 -17.57 11.86
CA LEU A 327 36.52 -16.81 13.09
C LEU A 327 37.27 -15.47 13.09
#